data_AF-A0A9E1RM67-F1
#
_entry.id   AF-A0A9E1RM67-F1
#
_cell.length_a   1.000
_cell.length_b   1.000
_cell.length_c   1.000
_cell.angle_alpha   90.00
_cell.angle_beta   90.00
_cell.angle_gamma   90.00
#
_symmetry.space_group_name_H-M   'P 1'
#
loop_
_entity.id
_entity.type
_entity.pdbx_description
1 polymer ?
#
loop_
_entity_poly.entity_id
_entity_poly.type
_entity_poly.pdbx_seq_one_letter_code
_entity_poly.pdbx_strand_id
1 'polypeptide(L)'
;MTHTIAGISVTPEGEIALSAFQFAMNNNATNRAALLASLIAHEAGFAVPSHLSRGQTGLLGDPAAAELFGRELRRGSECLSDFSLVNHFDLAPLQLSEVREKFGVSPPVDPTDGHHWW
;
A
#
# COMPACT_ATOMS: atom_id res chain seq x y z
N MET A 1 -7.66 -5.27 5.52
CA MET A 1 -7.64 -6.23 4.40
C MET A 1 -6.96 -5.70 3.14
N THR A 2 -6.85 -4.40 2.92
CA THR A 2 -6.17 -3.86 1.73
C THR A 2 -4.71 -4.32 1.62
N HIS A 3 -3.93 -4.28 2.71
CA HIS A 3 -2.60 -4.92 2.78
C HIS A 3 -2.63 -6.39 2.35
N THR A 4 -3.62 -7.14 2.82
CA THR A 4 -3.83 -8.56 2.52
C THR A 4 -4.03 -8.83 1.04
N ILE A 5 -4.95 -8.09 0.44
CA ILE A 5 -5.29 -8.24 -0.97
C ILE A 5 -4.09 -7.81 -1.83
N ALA A 6 -3.46 -6.66 -1.54
CA ALA A 6 -2.30 -6.15 -2.27
C ALA A 6 -1.01 -6.99 -2.07
N GLY A 7 -0.91 -7.72 -0.95
CA GLY A 7 0.29 -8.48 -0.58
C GLY A 7 1.44 -7.59 -0.08
N ILE A 8 1.12 -6.44 0.54
CA ILE A 8 2.10 -5.46 1.02
C ILE A 8 2.15 -5.50 2.55
N SER A 9 3.34 -5.61 3.12
CA SER A 9 3.62 -5.64 4.56
C SER A 9 3.43 -4.29 5.23
N VAL A 10 3.18 -4.30 6.55
CA VAL A 10 3.00 -3.09 7.39
C VAL A 10 4.32 -2.47 7.86
N THR A 11 5.33 -2.47 6.99
CA THR A 11 6.61 -1.77 7.21
C THR A 11 6.43 -0.28 6.91
N PRO A 12 7.25 0.64 7.45
CA PRO A 12 7.12 2.07 7.14
C PRO A 12 7.14 2.38 5.63
N GLU A 13 8.02 1.74 4.88
CA GLU A 13 8.10 1.85 3.42
C GLU A 13 6.87 1.22 2.75
N GLY A 14 6.39 0.10 3.29
CA GLY A 14 5.18 -0.60 2.85
C GLY A 14 3.89 0.22 3.05
N GLU A 15 3.79 1.04 4.10
CA GLU A 15 2.65 1.96 4.30
C GLU A 15 2.60 3.05 3.23
N ILE A 16 3.75 3.61 2.87
CA ILE A 16 3.85 4.56 1.75
C ILE A 16 3.50 3.84 0.44
N ALA A 17 4.05 2.65 0.20
CA ALA A 17 3.83 1.88 -1.02
C ALA A 17 2.37 1.44 -1.20
N LEU A 18 1.70 0.96 -0.14
CA LEU A 18 0.27 0.61 -0.19
C LEU A 18 -0.58 1.83 -0.51
N SER A 19 -0.30 2.98 0.11
CA SER A 19 -1.08 4.19 -0.15
C SER A 19 -0.91 4.68 -1.61
N ALA A 20 0.27 4.48 -2.20
CA ALA A 20 0.54 4.71 -3.63
C ALA A 20 -0.26 3.75 -4.52
N PHE A 21 -0.26 2.46 -4.16
CA PHE A 21 -1.06 1.43 -4.81
C PHE A 21 -2.54 1.82 -4.82
N GLN A 22 -3.10 2.20 -3.67
CA GLN A 22 -4.51 2.60 -3.55
C GLN A 22 -4.83 3.83 -4.39
N PHE A 23 -3.96 4.84 -4.36
CA PHE A 23 -4.10 6.04 -5.19
C PHE A 23 -4.14 5.70 -6.68
N ALA A 24 -3.24 4.82 -7.13
CA ALA A 24 -3.15 4.43 -8.53
C ALA A 24 -4.29 3.50 -8.98
N MET A 25 -4.75 2.64 -8.09
CA MET A 25 -5.91 1.77 -8.31
C MET A 25 -7.19 2.56 -8.56
N ASN A 26 -7.40 3.65 -7.82
CA ASN A 26 -8.48 4.60 -8.10
C ASN A 26 -8.20 5.95 -7.45
N ASN A 27 -8.00 6.98 -8.26
CA ASN A 27 -7.75 8.34 -7.82
C ASN A 27 -9.06 9.03 -7.36
N ASN A 28 -9.66 8.53 -6.30
CA ASN A 28 -10.81 9.13 -5.61
C ASN A 28 -10.36 9.98 -4.40
N ALA A 29 -11.29 10.70 -3.77
CA ALA A 29 -10.97 11.59 -2.66
C ALA A 29 -10.36 10.85 -1.46
N THR A 30 -10.85 9.64 -1.15
CA THR A 30 -10.38 8.83 -0.03
C THR A 30 -8.97 8.31 -0.27
N ASN A 31 -8.67 7.77 -1.45
CA ASN A 31 -7.35 7.22 -1.76
C ASN A 31 -6.29 8.33 -1.91
N ARG A 32 -6.68 9.51 -2.44
CA ARG A 32 -5.82 10.71 -2.38
C ARG A 32 -5.50 11.12 -0.95
N ALA A 33 -6.52 11.14 -0.08
CA ALA A 33 -6.33 11.50 1.31
C ALA A 33 -5.46 10.47 2.04
N ALA A 34 -5.61 9.18 1.74
CA ALA A 34 -4.78 8.10 2.30
C ALA A 34 -3.31 8.25 1.89
N LEU A 35 -3.02 8.49 0.61
CA LEU A 35 -1.66 8.77 0.14
C LEU A 35 -1.07 10.01 0.83
N LEU A 36 -1.83 11.12 0.88
CA LEU A 36 -1.37 12.33 1.54
C LEU A 36 -1.10 12.10 3.04
N ALA A 37 -1.98 11.38 3.74
CA ALA A 37 -1.82 11.05 5.14
C ALA A 37 -0.56 10.18 5.38
N SER A 38 -0.33 9.18 4.52
CA SER A 38 0.86 8.33 4.59
C SER A 38 2.14 9.15 4.40
N LEU A 39 2.19 10.06 3.42
CA LEU A 39 3.32 10.97 3.23
C LEU A 39 3.52 11.92 4.43
N ILE A 40 2.45 12.47 5.00
CA ILE A 40 2.55 13.32 6.20
C ILE A 40 3.14 12.53 7.39
N ALA A 41 2.73 11.27 7.55
CA ALA A 41 3.17 10.43 8.66
C ALA A 41 4.61 9.94 8.49
N HIS A 42 4.94 9.41 7.32
CA HIS A 42 6.16 8.62 7.10
C HIS A 42 7.24 9.38 6.32
N GLU A 43 6.86 10.32 5.45
CA GLU A 43 7.84 11.16 4.75
C GLU A 43 8.15 12.40 5.58
N ALA A 44 7.13 13.17 5.96
CA ALA A 44 7.32 14.43 6.69
C ALA A 44 7.46 14.26 8.21
N GLY A 45 7.07 13.12 8.78
CA GLY A 45 7.26 12.80 10.19
C GLY A 45 6.31 13.51 11.16
N PHE A 46 5.18 14.04 10.69
CA PHE A 46 4.25 14.83 11.51
C PHE A 46 3.34 14.01 12.44
N ALA A 47 3.25 12.70 12.25
CA ALA A 47 2.31 11.83 12.97
C ALA A 47 2.97 10.98 14.07
N VAL A 48 4.20 11.29 14.49
CA VAL A 48 4.90 10.51 15.53
C VAL A 48 4.74 11.20 16.90
N PRO A 49 4.04 10.59 17.87
CA PRO A 49 4.03 11.05 19.25
C PRO A 49 5.45 11.22 19.79
N SER A 50 5.71 12.28 20.54
CA SER A 50 7.05 12.64 21.05
C SER A 50 7.74 11.56 21.91
N HIS A 51 6.99 10.56 22.38
CA HIS A 51 7.46 9.46 23.22
C HIS A 51 7.68 8.14 22.44
N LEU A 52 7.34 8.10 21.15
CA LEU A 52 7.75 7.02 20.26
C LEU A 52 9.02 7.48 19.54
N SER A 53 10.02 6.61 19.44
CA SER A 53 11.22 6.86 18.64
C SER A 53 10.77 7.41 17.28
N ARG A 54 11.34 8.53 16.82
CA ARG A 54 11.08 9.06 15.47
C ARG A 54 11.17 7.88 14.49
N GLY A 55 10.02 7.39 14.05
CA GLY A 55 9.97 6.41 12.98
C GLY A 55 10.70 7.00 11.80
N GLN A 56 11.41 6.16 11.06
CA GLN A 56 12.21 6.53 9.89
C GLN A 56 11.42 7.54 9.03
N THR A 57 11.80 8.82 9.10
CA THR A 57 11.22 9.90 8.30
C THR A 57 12.08 10.12 7.06
N GLY A 58 11.53 10.74 6.01
CA GLY A 58 12.28 10.93 4.76
C GLY A 58 12.57 9.60 4.07
N LEU A 59 11.65 8.63 4.19
CA LEU A 59 11.80 7.29 3.64
C LEU A 59 12.04 7.32 2.13
N LEU A 60 11.38 8.21 1.40
CA LEU A 60 11.57 8.32 -0.04
C LEU A 60 12.93 8.90 -0.44
N GLY A 61 13.74 9.34 0.53
CA GLY A 61 15.16 9.63 0.33
C GLY A 61 16.01 8.36 0.15
N ASP A 62 15.55 7.20 0.60
CA ASP A 62 16.16 5.90 0.29
C ASP A 62 15.73 5.45 -1.11
N PRO A 63 16.68 5.23 -2.04
CA PRO A 63 16.36 4.73 -3.39
C PRO A 63 15.53 3.44 -3.41
N ALA A 64 15.72 2.54 -2.44
CA ALA A 64 14.96 1.29 -2.37
C ALA A 64 13.47 1.55 -2.05
N ALA A 65 13.19 2.45 -1.12
CA ALA A 65 11.83 2.84 -0.76
C ALA A 65 11.15 3.64 -1.89
N ALA A 66 11.89 4.53 -2.57
CA ALA A 66 11.39 5.26 -3.73
C ALA A 66 11.04 4.32 -4.91
N GLU A 67 11.88 3.31 -5.15
CA GLU A 67 11.63 2.29 -6.15
C GLU A 67 10.42 1.42 -5.78
N LEU A 68 10.29 1.01 -4.51
CA LEU A 68 9.11 0.30 -4.00
C LEU A 68 7.84 1.12 -4.24
N PHE A 69 7.84 2.41 -3.87
CA PHE A 69 6.73 3.33 -4.14
C PHE A 69 6.35 3.36 -5.62
N GLY A 70 7.33 3.48 -6.52
CA GLY A 70 7.09 3.52 -7.96
C GLY A 70 6.52 2.21 -8.51
N ARG A 71 7.00 1.06 -8.01
CA ARG A 71 6.50 -0.27 -8.40
C ARG A 71 5.06 -0.48 -7.94
N GLU A 72 4.74 -0.10 -6.71
CA GLU A 72 3.39 -0.28 -6.17
C GLU A 72 2.39 0.71 -6.76
N LEU A 73 2.83 1.91 -7.12
CA LEU A 73 2.04 2.83 -7.95
C LEU A 73 1.70 2.18 -9.30
N ARG A 74 2.66 1.52 -9.96
CA ARG A 74 2.39 0.79 -11.21
C ARG A 74 1.43 -0.38 -11.00
N ARG A 75 1.70 -1.26 -10.02
CA ARG A 75 0.83 -2.42 -9.73
C ARG A 75 -0.60 -2.00 -9.38
N GLY A 76 -0.75 -0.92 -8.62
CA GLY A 76 -2.06 -0.33 -8.33
C GLY A 76 -2.78 0.11 -9.61
N SER A 77 -2.09 0.77 -10.54
CA SER A 77 -2.68 1.24 -11.81
C SER A 77 -3.14 0.12 -12.75
N GLU A 78 -2.65 -1.10 -12.53
CA GLU A 78 -3.00 -2.29 -13.32
C GLU A 78 -4.21 -3.04 -12.75
N CYS A 79 -4.69 -2.66 -11.56
CA CYS A 79 -5.87 -3.27 -10.96
C CYS A 79 -7.14 -2.98 -11.77
N LEU A 80 -8.06 -3.95 -11.80
CA LEU A 80 -9.31 -3.84 -12.55
C LEU A 80 -10.36 -2.97 -11.84
N SER A 81 -10.31 -2.90 -10.51
CA SER A 81 -11.21 -2.07 -9.72
C SER A 81 -10.69 -1.83 -8.31
N ASP A 82 -11.27 -0.83 -7.64
CA ASP A 82 -10.91 -0.42 -6.29
C ASP A 82 -11.46 -1.38 -5.23
N PHE A 83 -10.57 -2.14 -4.58
CA PHE A 83 -10.92 -3.00 -3.44
C PHE A 83 -10.74 -2.33 -2.08
N SER A 84 -10.28 -1.07 -2.00
CA SER A 84 -10.03 -0.42 -0.72
C SER A 84 -11.29 0.05 0.00
N LEU A 85 -12.39 0.25 -0.74
CA LEU A 85 -13.66 0.80 -0.22
C LEU A 85 -14.84 -0.17 -0.32
N VAL A 86 -14.60 -1.43 -0.71
CA VAL A 86 -15.66 -2.44 -0.82
C VAL A 86 -16.08 -2.97 0.56
N ASN A 87 -17.25 -3.61 0.61
CA ASN A 87 -17.63 -4.38 1.80
C ASN A 87 -16.76 -5.62 1.92
N HIS A 88 -15.74 -5.45 2.74
CA HIS A 88 -14.74 -6.42 3.09
C HIS A 88 -15.32 -7.71 3.72
N PHE A 89 -16.47 -7.65 4.43
CA PHE A 89 -17.10 -8.86 4.96
C PHE A 89 -17.66 -9.79 3.87
N ASP A 90 -18.01 -9.24 2.70
CA ASP A 90 -18.47 -10.05 1.56
C ASP A 90 -17.32 -10.82 0.89
N LEU A 91 -16.07 -10.38 1.13
CA LEU A 91 -14.86 -11.03 0.60
C LEU A 91 -14.27 -12.07 1.56
N ALA A 92 -14.54 -11.94 2.85
CA ALA A 92 -13.93 -12.76 3.90
C ALA A 92 -14.10 -14.29 3.72
N PRO A 93 -15.21 -14.81 3.14
CA PRO A 93 -15.35 -16.24 2.89
C PRO A 93 -14.57 -16.77 1.67
N LEU A 94 -14.08 -15.88 0.80
CA LEU A 94 -13.41 -16.26 -0.45
C LEU A 94 -11.92 -16.55 -0.21
N GLN A 95 -11.34 -17.40 -1.06
CA GLN A 95 -9.89 -17.60 -1.03
C GLN A 95 -9.18 -16.33 -1.51
N LEU A 96 -8.05 -16.00 -0.88
CA LEU A 96 -7.30 -14.78 -1.23
C LEU A 96 -6.89 -14.73 -2.71
N SER A 97 -6.58 -15.88 -3.32
CA SER A 97 -6.28 -15.98 -4.75
C SER A 97 -7.47 -15.56 -5.63
N GLU A 98 -8.70 -15.96 -5.26
CA GLU A 98 -9.92 -15.61 -5.98
C GLU A 98 -10.22 -14.11 -5.83
N VAL A 99 -9.98 -13.55 -4.65
CA VAL A 99 -10.12 -12.11 -4.41
C VAL A 99 -9.13 -11.32 -5.26
N ARG A 100 -7.86 -11.73 -5.29
CA ARG A 100 -6.81 -11.08 -6.09
C ARG A 100 -7.11 -11.16 -7.58
N GLU A 101 -7.56 -12.31 -8.08
CA GLU A 101 -7.99 -12.48 -9.47
C GLU A 101 -9.16 -11.56 -9.82
N LYS A 102 -10.21 -11.53 -8.97
CA LYS A 102 -11.38 -10.67 -9.14
C LYS A 102 -11.02 -9.19 -9.30
N PHE A 103 -10.03 -8.71 -8.56
CA PHE A 103 -9.58 -7.32 -8.60
C PHE A 103 -8.41 -7.07 -9.55
N GLY A 104 -7.88 -8.10 -10.22
CA GLY A 104 -6.73 -8.01 -11.11
C GLY A 104 -5.44 -7.62 -10.42
N VAL A 105 -5.22 -8.11 -9.19
CA VAL A 105 -4.01 -7.81 -8.43
C VAL A 105 -2.87 -8.70 -8.90
N SER A 106 -1.93 -8.12 -9.63
CA SER A 106 -0.69 -8.79 -10.04
C SER A 106 0.22 -9.08 -8.84
N PRO A 107 0.99 -10.20 -8.84
CA PRO A 107 1.99 -10.46 -7.82
C PRO A 107 3.10 -9.38 -7.81
N PRO A 108 3.77 -9.16 -6.67
CA PRO A 108 4.97 -8.34 -6.62
C PRO A 108 6.10 -8.99 -7.46
N VAL A 109 7.05 -8.16 -7.91
CA VAL A 109 8.22 -8.63 -8.67
C VAL A 109 9.08 -9.58 -7.83
N ASP A 110 9.26 -9.26 -6.55
CA ASP A 110 9.95 -10.10 -5.57
C ASP A 110 9.09 -10.22 -4.29
N PRO A 111 8.41 -11.36 -4.08
CA PRO A 111 7.62 -11.59 -2.86
C PRO A 111 8.42 -11.68 -1.56
N THR A 112 9.76 -11.74 -1.63
CA THR A 112 10.66 -11.98 -0.49
C THR A 112 11.52 -10.77 -0.13
N ASP A 113 11.24 -9.61 -0.70
CA ASP A 113 11.98 -8.35 -0.50
C ASP A 113 11.82 -7.71 0.90
N GLY A 114 11.08 -8.35 1.80
CA GLY A 114 10.79 -7.87 3.15
C GLY A 114 9.64 -6.86 3.23
N HIS A 115 9.16 -6.36 2.09
CA HIS A 115 8.01 -5.45 1.99
C HIS A 115 6.76 -6.14 1.45
N HIS A 116 6.92 -7.32 0.86
CA HIS A 116 5.83 -8.12 0.35
C HIS A 116 5.61 -9.42 1.10
N TRP A 117 4.41 -9.94 0.91
CA TRP A 117 4.05 -11.30 1.22
C TRP A 117 2.96 -11.72 0.22
N TRP A 118 3.17 -12.84 -0.45
CA TRP A 118 2.29 -13.27 -1.53
C TRP A 118 1.72 -14.65 -1.29
#